data_AF-A0A1B9MQJ0-F1
#
_entry.id   AF-A0A1B9MQJ0-F1
#
_cell.length_a   1.000
_cell.length_b   1.000
_cell.length_c   1.000
_cell.angle_alpha   90.00
_cell.angle_beta   90.00
_cell.angle_gamma   90.00
#
_symmetry.space_group_name_H-M   'P 1'
#
loop_
_entity.id
_entity.type
_entity.pdbx_description
1 polymer ?
#
loop_
_entity_poly.entity_id
_entity_poly.type
_entity_poly.pdbx_seq_one_letter_code
_entity_poly.pdbx_strand_id
1 'polypeptide(L)'
;MIFIILILGTHREKANFYLAPTDGLMPHGSTQHVLNTALNWRLKYPIIEYWLGGLNLHLTHHIYPGFSHRHYLRLTAIIQQISKQFQIDYHEITLPELFI
;
A
#
# COMPACT_ATOMS: atom_id res chain seq x y z
N MET A 1 18.43 9.86 1.11
CA MET A 1 18.00 9.17 -0.13
C MET A 1 17.19 7.90 0.17
N ILE A 2 17.63 7.03 1.09
CA ILE A 2 16.91 5.79 1.48
C ILE A 2 15.48 6.05 1.97
N PHE A 3 15.27 7.03 2.86
CA PHE A 3 13.93 7.37 3.40
C PHE A 3 12.90 7.74 2.32
N ILE A 4 13.34 8.42 1.25
CA ILE A 4 12.48 8.80 0.13
C ILE A 4 12.09 7.56 -0.66
N ILE A 5 13.01 6.63 -0.93
CA ILE A 5 12.73 5.40 -1.67
C ILE A 5 11.73 4.52 -0.93
N LEU A 6 11.80 4.46 0.40
CA LEU A 6 10.88 3.65 1.22
C LEU A 6 9.44 4.18 1.21
N ILE A 7 9.24 5.49 0.97
CA ILE A 7 7.91 6.15 0.95
C ILE A 7 7.41 6.39 -0.49
N LEU A 8 8.26 6.77 -1.44
CA LEU A 8 7.87 6.94 -2.85
C LEU A 8 7.79 5.60 -3.59
N GLY A 9 8.52 4.60 -3.12
CA GLY A 9 8.48 3.24 -3.68
C GLY A 9 7.09 2.62 -3.64
N THR A 10 6.28 2.98 -2.65
CA THR A 10 4.89 2.55 -2.53
C THR A 10 3.95 3.23 -3.52
N HIS A 11 4.45 4.10 -4.40
CA HIS A 11 3.70 4.75 -5.48
C HIS A 11 4.34 4.50 -6.86
N ARG A 12 5.23 3.51 -7.02
CA ARG A 12 5.89 3.19 -8.31
C ARG A 12 5.28 1.96 -9.02
N GLU A 13 5.60 1.86 -10.32
CA GLU A 13 5.26 0.85 -11.35
C GLU A 13 3.83 0.30 -11.41
N LYS A 14 3.26 -0.19 -10.30
CA LYS A 14 1.90 -0.75 -10.23
C LYS A 14 0.84 0.24 -9.78
N ALA A 15 1.25 1.43 -9.30
CA ALA A 15 0.33 2.49 -8.94
C ALA A 15 -0.24 3.19 -10.18
N ASN A 16 -1.55 3.36 -10.19
CA ASN A 16 -2.27 4.13 -11.19
C ASN A 16 -2.19 5.63 -10.85
N PHE A 17 -1.99 6.47 -11.86
CA PHE A 17 -2.03 7.92 -11.71
C PHE A 17 -3.25 8.48 -12.44
N TYR A 18 -4.11 9.14 -11.70
CA TYR A 18 -5.34 9.73 -12.22
C TYR A 18 -5.15 11.23 -12.41
N LEU A 19 -5.62 11.75 -13.53
CA LEU A 19 -5.78 13.20 -13.69
C LEU A 19 -6.93 13.68 -12.80
N ALA A 20 -6.81 14.91 -12.32
CA ALA A 20 -7.91 15.54 -11.59
C ALA A 20 -9.13 15.66 -12.52
N PRO A 21 -10.29 15.13 -12.12
CA PRO A 21 -11.51 15.23 -12.92
C PRO A 21 -12.04 16.66 -12.93
N THR A 22 -12.67 17.07 -14.03
CA THR A 22 -13.14 18.46 -14.22
C THR A 22 -14.34 18.82 -13.34
N ASP A 23 -15.12 17.83 -12.92
CA ASP A 23 -16.26 17.97 -12.00
C ASP A 23 -15.87 17.82 -10.52
N GLY A 24 -14.59 17.56 -10.24
CA GLY A 24 -14.04 17.37 -8.90
C GLY A 24 -14.33 16.01 -8.26
N LEU A 25 -14.93 15.06 -8.98
CA LEU A 25 -15.30 13.75 -8.44
C LEU A 25 -14.50 12.61 -9.10
N MET A 26 -13.72 11.89 -8.28
CA MET A 26 -13.08 10.66 -8.74
C MET A 26 -14.14 9.59 -9.06
N PRO A 27 -13.91 8.73 -10.08
CA PRO A 27 -14.90 7.72 -10.48
C PRO A 27 -15.06 6.58 -9.46
N HIS A 28 -14.25 6.56 -8.41
CA HIS A 28 -14.23 5.53 -7.37
C HIS A 28 -14.01 6.13 -5.98
N GLY A 29 -14.39 5.37 -4.94
CA GLY A 29 -14.27 5.79 -3.54
C GLY A 29 -12.83 5.84 -3.03
N SER A 30 -12.62 6.44 -1.86
CA SER A 30 -11.29 6.64 -1.26
C SER A 30 -10.49 5.34 -1.05
N THR A 31 -11.13 4.27 -0.56
CA THR A 31 -10.45 2.99 -0.35
C THR A 31 -9.97 2.37 -1.66
N GLN A 32 -10.83 2.37 -2.68
CA GLN A 32 -10.44 1.89 -4.02
C GLN A 32 -9.36 2.79 -4.62
N HIS A 33 -9.40 4.09 -4.33
CA HIS A 33 -8.37 5.01 -4.78
C HIS A 33 -7.01 4.62 -4.18
N VAL A 34 -6.94 4.41 -2.87
CA VAL A 34 -5.71 3.97 -2.20
C VAL A 34 -5.22 2.61 -2.73
N LEU A 35 -6.10 1.65 -2.97
CA LEU A 35 -5.74 0.36 -3.57
C LEU A 35 -5.14 0.52 -4.97
N ASN A 36 -5.65 1.46 -5.75
CA ASN A 36 -5.19 1.71 -7.11
C ASN A 36 -3.91 2.55 -7.17
N THR A 37 -3.68 3.46 -6.22
CA THR A 37 -2.58 4.45 -6.27
C THR A 37 -1.43 4.18 -5.32
N ALA A 38 -1.58 3.23 -4.41
CA ALA A 38 -0.53 2.82 -3.47
C ALA A 38 -0.28 1.30 -3.55
N LEU A 39 0.88 0.88 -3.07
CA LEU A 39 1.24 -0.53 -2.90
C LEU A 39 1.91 -0.74 -1.55
N ASN A 40 1.90 -1.98 -1.07
CA ASN A 40 2.76 -2.40 0.04
C ASN A 40 4.03 -3.07 -0.53
N TRP A 41 5.14 -3.01 0.21
CA TRP A 41 6.28 -3.87 -0.10
C TRP A 41 6.62 -4.74 1.10
N ARG A 42 6.85 -6.03 0.84
CA ARG A 42 7.00 -7.03 1.87
C ARG A 42 8.47 -7.36 2.11
N LEU A 43 8.81 -7.59 3.38
CA LEU A 43 10.11 -8.16 3.74
C LEU A 43 9.98 -9.66 3.95
N LYS A 44 11.11 -10.36 3.73
CA LYS A 44 11.21 -11.79 4.03
C LYS A 44 11.03 -12.09 5.52
N TYR A 45 11.36 -11.15 6.41
CA TYR A 45 11.41 -11.36 7.86
C TYR A 45 10.44 -10.42 8.60
N PRO A 46 9.33 -10.94 9.17
CA PRO A 46 8.30 -10.14 9.85
C PRO A 46 8.80 -9.32 11.05
N ILE A 47 9.86 -9.77 11.72
CA ILE A 47 10.49 -9.02 12.82
C ILE A 47 11.03 -7.67 12.32
N ILE A 48 11.60 -7.64 11.11
CA ILE A 48 12.15 -6.42 10.52
C ILE A 48 11.00 -5.49 10.11
N GLU A 49 9.90 -6.02 9.58
CA GLU A 49 8.69 -5.23 9.26
C GLU A 49 8.14 -4.51 10.50
N TYR A 50 8.13 -5.20 11.64
CA TYR A 50 7.72 -4.59 12.91
C TYR A 50 8.62 -3.42 13.31
N TRP A 51 9.94 -3.59 13.25
CA TRP A 51 10.90 -2.55 13.62
C TRP A 51 10.96 -1.37 12.64
N LEU A 52 10.55 -1.56 11.38
CA LEU A 52 10.37 -0.46 10.42
C LEU A 52 9.12 0.39 10.72
N GLY A 53 8.33 0.05 11.74
CA GLY A 53 7.16 0.83 12.13
C GLY A 53 6.05 0.84 11.08
N GLY A 54 6.05 -0.14 10.15
CA GLY A 54 5.05 -0.23 9.09
C GLY A 54 5.24 0.76 7.93
N LEU A 55 6.41 1.40 7.80
CA LEU A 55 6.73 2.28 6.65
C LEU A 55 6.53 1.57 5.29
N ASN A 56 6.76 0.27 5.26
CA ASN A 56 6.60 -0.58 4.09
C ASN A 56 5.14 -0.97 3.77
N LEU A 57 4.22 -0.69 4.70
CA LEU A 57 2.80 -1.06 4.64
C LEU A 57 1.93 0.19 4.43
N HIS A 58 2.32 1.03 3.47
CA HIS A 58 1.74 2.37 3.25
C HIS A 58 0.28 2.32 2.78
N LEU A 59 -0.07 1.39 1.88
CA LEU A 59 -1.46 1.16 1.48
C LEU A 59 -2.31 0.81 2.70
N THR A 60 -1.80 -0.09 3.56
CA THR A 60 -2.51 -0.50 4.79
C THR A 60 -2.67 0.67 5.76
N HIS A 61 -1.64 1.51 5.91
CA HIS A 61 -1.70 2.73 6.71
C HIS A 61 -2.79 3.69 6.22
N HIS A 62 -2.91 3.93 4.92
CA HIS A 62 -3.93 4.84 4.38
C HIS A 62 -5.36 4.30 4.48
N ILE A 63 -5.55 2.98 4.43
CA ILE A 63 -6.86 2.37 4.66
C ILE A 63 -7.24 2.43 6.16
N TYR A 64 -6.26 2.25 7.06
CA TYR A 64 -6.47 2.19 8.51
C TYR A 64 -5.52 3.10 9.31
N PRO A 65 -5.55 4.43 9.10
CA PRO A 65 -4.55 5.34 9.66
C PRO A 65 -4.63 5.47 11.19
N GLY A 66 -5.80 5.21 11.78
CA GLY A 66 -6.01 5.24 13.23
C GLY A 66 -5.52 4.00 13.98
N PHE A 67 -5.08 2.95 13.30
CA PHE A 67 -4.62 1.72 13.93
C PHE A 67 -3.11 1.74 14.17
N SER A 68 -2.66 1.16 15.28
CA SER A 68 -1.24 0.99 15.57
C SER A 68 -0.57 0.06 14.55
N HIS A 69 0.64 0.41 14.11
CA HIS A 69 1.41 -0.35 13.12
C HIS A 69 1.62 -1.82 13.50
N ARG A 70 1.56 -2.16 14.81
CA ARG A 70 1.61 -3.56 15.28
C ARG A 70 0.54 -4.46 14.64
N HIS A 71 -0.56 -3.87 14.16
CA HIS A 71 -1.67 -4.58 13.52
C HIS A 71 -1.54 -4.65 12.01
N TYR A 72 -0.66 -3.86 11.39
CA TYR A 72 -0.63 -3.68 9.95
C TYR A 72 -0.34 -4.98 9.20
N LEU A 73 0.49 -5.88 9.73
CA LEU A 73 0.72 -7.19 9.09
C LEU A 73 -0.56 -8.03 9.00
N ARG A 74 -1.36 -8.05 10.08
CA ARG A 74 -2.62 -8.79 10.10
C ARG A 74 -3.68 -8.11 9.24
N LEU A 75 -3.76 -6.78 9.30
CA LEU A 75 -4.68 -6.00 8.47
C LEU A 75 -4.36 -6.14 6.98
N THR A 76 -3.07 -6.17 6.62
CA THR A 76 -2.62 -6.39 5.24
C THR A 76 -3.10 -7.74 4.71
N ALA A 77 -2.99 -8.80 5.50
CA ALA A 77 -3.50 -10.12 5.11
C ALA A 77 -5.03 -10.13 4.93
N ILE A 78 -5.77 -9.41 5.77
CA ILE A 78 -7.23 -9.26 5.64
C ILE A 78 -7.59 -8.48 4.37
N ILE A 79 -6.89 -7.37 4.10
CA ILE A 79 -7.09 -6.56 2.90
C ILE A 79 -6.84 -7.42 1.65
N GLN A 80 -5.72 -8.14 1.59
CA GLN A 80 -5.41 -9.06 0.49
C GLN A 80 -6.51 -10.09 0.24
N GLN A 81 -7.01 -10.72 1.32
CA GLN A 81 -8.09 -11.70 1.23
C GLN A 81 -9.38 -11.09 0.67
N ILE A 82 -9.76 -9.92 1.17
CA ILE A 82 -10.96 -9.20 0.73
C ILE A 82 -10.80 -8.73 -0.72
N SER A 83 -9.67 -8.11 -1.08
CA SER A 83 -9.38 -7.70 -2.45
C SER A 83 -9.52 -8.87 -3.43
N LYS A 84 -9.00 -10.05 -3.09
CA LYS A 84 -9.18 -11.27 -3.89
C LYS A 84 -10.65 -11.69 -4.00
N GLN A 85 -11.42 -11.64 -2.91
CA GLN A 85 -12.84 -11.98 -2.90
C GLN A 85 -13.67 -11.07 -3.82
N PHE A 86 -13.35 -9.78 -3.86
CA PHE A 86 -14.05 -8.79 -4.67
C PHE A 86 -13.43 -8.56 -6.04
N GLN A 87 -12.42 -9.35 -6.43
CA GLN A 87 -11.69 -9.21 -7.69
C GLN A 87 -11.11 -7.80 -7.89
N ILE A 88 -10.63 -7.19 -6.80
CA ILE A 88 -9.94 -5.90 -6.81
C ILE A 88 -8.44 -6.18 -6.81
N ASP A 89 -7.73 -5.48 -7.67
CA ASP A 89 -6.27 -5.55 -7.71
C ASP A 89 -5.68 -5.03 -6.41
N TYR A 90 -4.81 -5.85 -5.81
CA TYR A 90 -4.01 -5.47 -4.66
C TYR A 90 -2.55 -5.56 -5.07
N HIS A 91 -1.85 -4.43 -4.97
CA HIS A 91 -0.46 -4.33 -5.39
C HIS A 91 0.49 -4.55 -4.20
N GLU A 92 1.33 -5.57 -4.34
CA GLU A 92 2.46 -5.83 -3.45
C GLU A 92 3.71 -6.23 -4.25
N ILE A 93 4.86 -5.80 -3.74
CA ILE A 93 6.18 -6.13 -4.27
C ILE A 93 7.10 -6.57 -3.11
N THR A 94 8.24 -7.14 -3.45
CA THR A 94 9.31 -7.49 -2.51
C THR A 94 10.33 -6.36 -2.41
N LEU A 95 11.13 -6.33 -1.33
CA LEU A 95 12.19 -5.33 -1.19
C LEU A 95 13.18 -5.29 -2.39
N PRO A 96 13.63 -6.40 -2.99
CA PRO A 96 14.49 -6.33 -4.17
C PRO A 96 13.81 -5.66 -5.38
N GLU A 97 12.53 -5.95 -5.62
CA GLU A 97 11.73 -5.33 -6.69
C GLU A 97 11.55 -3.82 -6.49
N LEU A 98 11.77 -3.30 -5.28
CA LEU A 98 11.74 -1.86 -5.00
C LEU A 98 12.95 -1.10 -5.58
N PHE A 99 14.07 -1.79 -5.81
CA PHE A 99 15.34 -1.17 -6.24
C PHE A 99 15.71 -1.47 -7.69
N ILE A 100 14.85 -2.17 -8.41
CA ILE A 100 14.95 -2.43 -9.85
C ILE A 100 14.12 -1.36 -10.56
#